data_AF-A0A947R5P1-F1
#
_entry.id   AF-A0A947R5P1-F1
#
_cell.length_a   1.000
_cell.length_b   1.000
_cell.length_c   1.000
_cell.angle_alpha   90.00
_cell.angle_beta   90.00
_cell.angle_gamma   90.00
#
_symmetry.space_group_name_H-M   'P 1'
#
loop_
_entity.id
_entity.type
_entity.pdbx_description
1 polymer ?
#
loop_
_entity_poly.entity_id
_entity_poly.type
_entity_poly.pdbx_seq_one_letter_code
_entity_poly.pdbx_strand_id
1 'polypeptide(L)'
;MTKKNIAADDSAIREERRVLEGLTSVVARESKKTAEEKRDLWKRVIPELKKALGTEWVMDDPLLLDTYSWQYVAEFTSGSSYAPRPMCVVLPSSTEEVSQVVKICNRLKCQYKAISTGFGAWGSPVENDTVVQIDLRRMDHIDKIDGKNMVAVIEPYVTGNQLQTEAFKVGLNTHIAGVGAQASVLASATSMMGQSWEGVSMGFSGRNLLGVEWVLPDGEIARLGSFDTTGDYFSGDGPGFSLRGAMRGFGGAMGGLGVFTRCAVKLYPWYGPSKMALRGTSPDYIVKVPEFHACGLVVVNNWEDMAELGYKLGESEICDFIGRNAPALISGVMAIDNNEFAEIFKVPILKEIHYALMVVILAQDKDDYTYKIKTLKKIVGDLNGGMVLNGYAPDKMLWLWRIGAAIKRKTNLKLVLQSLPGLAKLTSKFVKKYGVEGLDYLSVMGYETMIRQCMQMRGAFKFSGSFHTSMGALQCWDAAIRGANIGEIIKKSYINRGILFDDGADNAWGGLYEGGAYSHLEELAMYDPREEKSSQGVLDYVMETNLISVENCCGDPINGIGPPCHCVYSPACMNYDDWQHRIKTVLDPNNASDAGFYTDSGFLENMPDGAKVILERVLSNRTKIDLEE
;
A
#
# COMPACT_ATOMS: atom_id res chain seq x y z
N MET A 1 -10.07 50.45 -11.31
CA MET A 1 -9.36 49.55 -10.37
C MET A 1 -8.34 50.37 -9.60
N THR A 2 -8.70 50.79 -8.38
CA THR A 2 -7.88 51.65 -7.51
C THR A 2 -6.91 50.79 -6.69
N LYS A 3 -5.70 51.34 -6.43
CA LYS A 3 -4.59 50.75 -5.66
C LYS A 3 -4.93 50.21 -4.25
N LYS A 4 -6.18 50.34 -3.78
CA LYS A 4 -6.67 49.77 -2.52
C LYS A 4 -7.03 48.28 -2.60
N ASN A 5 -7.25 47.72 -3.78
CA ASN A 5 -7.57 46.28 -3.93
C ASN A 5 -6.34 45.36 -3.93
N ILE A 6 -5.12 45.88 -4.06
CA ILE A 6 -3.89 45.06 -4.10
C ILE A 6 -3.43 44.68 -2.68
N ALA A 7 -3.75 45.48 -1.66
CA ALA A 7 -3.31 45.21 -0.28
C ALA A 7 -4.22 44.22 0.47
N ALA A 8 -5.50 44.10 0.10
CA ALA A 8 -6.40 43.08 0.64
C ALA A 8 -6.12 41.70 0.02
N ASP A 9 -5.76 41.68 -1.26
CA ASP A 9 -5.35 40.49 -2.01
C ASP A 9 -4.06 39.89 -1.45
N ASP A 10 -3.07 40.71 -1.08
CA ASP A 10 -1.79 40.23 -0.52
C ASP A 10 -1.93 39.61 0.88
N SER A 11 -2.99 39.97 1.63
CA SER A 11 -3.31 39.32 2.92
C SER A 11 -4.06 38.01 2.74
N ALA A 12 -4.99 37.94 1.77
CA ALA A 12 -5.71 36.71 1.43
C ALA A 12 -4.78 35.70 0.75
N ILE A 13 -3.89 36.15 -0.14
CA ILE A 13 -2.85 35.34 -0.80
C ILE A 13 -1.78 34.90 0.20
N ARG A 14 -1.47 35.69 1.24
CA ARG A 14 -0.59 35.26 2.34
C ARG A 14 -1.29 34.27 3.26
N GLU A 15 -2.56 34.47 3.59
CA GLU A 15 -3.36 33.52 4.36
C GLU A 15 -3.51 32.20 3.58
N GLU A 16 -3.79 32.26 2.27
CA GLU A 16 -3.84 31.12 1.34
C GLU A 16 -2.48 30.45 1.18
N ARG A 17 -1.38 31.20 1.03
CA ARG A 17 -0.02 30.63 1.04
C ARG A 17 0.30 29.96 2.37
N ARG A 18 -0.14 30.53 3.48
CA ARG A 18 0.08 29.98 4.83
C ARG A 18 -0.79 28.77 5.09
N VAL A 19 -1.98 28.70 4.48
CA VAL A 19 -2.84 27.51 4.42
C VAL A 19 -2.22 26.46 3.51
N LEU A 20 -1.61 26.82 2.37
CA LEU A 20 -0.86 25.92 1.48
C LEU A 20 0.43 25.39 2.15
N GLU A 21 1.22 26.23 2.80
CA GLU A 21 2.40 25.88 3.60
C GLU A 21 2.01 25.16 4.91
N GLY A 22 0.78 25.34 5.39
CA GLY A 22 0.19 24.56 6.46
C GLY A 22 -0.16 23.16 5.97
N LEU A 23 -0.97 23.06 4.93
CA LEU A 23 -1.43 21.80 4.32
C LEU A 23 -0.28 20.89 3.88
N THR A 24 0.93 21.43 3.71
CA THR A 24 2.10 20.65 3.30
C THR A 24 2.65 19.77 4.43
N SER A 25 2.87 20.21 5.66
CA SER A 25 3.45 19.32 6.70
C SER A 25 2.42 18.79 7.70
N VAL A 26 1.84 17.61 7.42
CA VAL A 26 0.90 16.96 8.35
C VAL A 26 1.63 16.27 9.51
N VAL A 27 2.87 15.82 9.29
CA VAL A 27 3.68 15.10 10.31
C VAL A 27 5.02 15.77 10.64
N ALA A 28 5.64 16.46 9.68
CA ALA A 28 6.89 17.18 9.94
C ALA A 28 6.69 18.35 10.93
N ARG A 29 7.67 18.54 11.82
CA ARG A 29 7.65 19.55 12.88
C ARG A 29 8.89 20.42 12.79
N GLU A 30 8.74 21.71 13.09
CA GLU A 30 9.89 22.58 13.32
C GLU A 30 10.56 22.24 14.65
N SER A 31 11.89 22.10 14.61
CA SER A 31 12.71 21.95 15.81
C SER A 31 12.60 23.19 16.69
N LYS A 32 12.23 23.02 17.97
CA LYS A 32 12.29 24.09 18.98
C LYS A 32 13.74 24.45 19.38
N LYS A 33 14.73 23.62 19.03
CA LYS A 33 16.15 23.87 19.29
C LYS A 33 16.72 24.91 18.33
N THR A 34 17.48 25.85 18.87
CA THR A 34 18.30 26.81 18.13
C THR A 34 19.43 26.12 17.35
N ALA A 35 19.98 26.82 16.37
CA ALA A 35 21.13 26.30 15.59
C ALA A 35 22.35 25.99 16.48
N GLU A 36 22.54 26.71 17.59
CA GLU A 36 23.64 26.46 18.52
C GLU A 36 23.42 25.20 19.36
N GLU A 37 22.20 24.99 19.88
CA GLU A 37 21.83 23.77 20.60
C GLU A 37 21.91 22.53 19.72
N LYS A 38 21.52 22.64 18.44
CA LYS A 38 21.71 21.57 17.46
C LYS A 38 23.19 21.22 17.30
N ARG A 39 24.05 22.23 17.08
CA ARG A 39 25.50 22.01 16.95
C ARG A 39 26.14 21.39 18.19
N ASP A 40 25.71 21.79 19.39
CA ASP A 40 26.15 21.16 20.64
C ASP A 40 25.75 19.68 20.70
N LEU A 41 24.49 19.38 20.36
CA LEU A 41 24.00 18.01 20.30
C LEU A 41 24.83 17.15 19.33
N TRP A 42 25.11 17.67 18.13
CA TRP A 42 25.91 16.95 17.12
C TRP A 42 27.31 16.63 17.63
N LYS A 43 27.97 17.60 18.28
CA LYS A 43 29.31 17.42 18.88
C LYS A 43 29.34 16.38 19.99
N ARG A 44 28.22 16.14 20.67
CA ARG A 44 28.11 15.11 21.71
C ARG A 44 27.75 13.74 21.15
N VAL A 45 26.84 13.68 20.18
CA VAL A 45 26.26 12.43 19.67
C VAL A 45 27.14 11.75 18.62
N ILE A 46 27.56 12.48 17.59
CA ILE A 46 28.25 11.90 16.43
C ILE A 46 29.56 11.18 16.81
N PRO A 47 30.43 11.72 17.70
CA PRO A 47 31.65 11.02 18.08
C PRO A 47 31.41 9.68 18.81
N GLU A 48 30.37 9.60 19.64
CA GLU A 48 30.00 8.36 20.34
C GLU A 48 29.49 7.30 19.36
N LEU A 49 28.69 7.71 18.36
CA LEU A 49 28.25 6.83 17.29
C LEU A 49 29.44 6.33 16.44
N LYS A 50 30.37 7.23 16.07
CA LYS A 50 31.59 6.88 15.32
C LYS A 50 32.47 5.90 16.11
N LYS A 51 32.51 6.04 17.44
CA LYS A 51 33.23 5.10 18.32
C LYS A 51 32.54 3.73 18.41
N ALA A 52 31.21 3.70 18.41
CA ALA A 52 30.44 2.45 18.51
C ALA A 52 30.47 1.64 17.21
N LEU A 53 30.31 2.30 16.06
CA LEU A 53 30.13 1.62 14.77
C LEU A 53 31.37 1.63 13.87
N GLY A 54 32.32 2.53 14.10
CA GLY A 54 33.34 2.89 13.10
C GLY A 54 32.96 4.19 12.38
N THR A 55 33.98 4.94 11.95
CA THR A 55 33.77 6.28 11.36
C THR A 55 33.15 6.20 9.98
N GLU A 56 33.46 5.15 9.23
CA GLU A 56 32.95 4.87 7.89
C GLU A 56 31.45 4.53 7.86
N TRP A 57 30.87 4.14 9.00
CA TRP A 57 29.46 3.75 9.13
C TRP A 57 28.59 4.82 9.78
N VAL A 58 29.14 6.03 9.96
CA VAL A 58 28.42 7.21 10.44
C VAL A 58 28.63 8.36 9.47
N MET A 59 27.53 8.77 8.85
CA MET A 59 27.49 9.77 7.80
C MET A 59 26.89 11.08 8.33
N ASP A 60 27.68 12.13 8.26
CA ASP A 60 27.33 13.48 8.71
C ASP A 60 27.61 14.57 7.65
N ASP A 61 27.92 14.17 6.41
CA ASP A 61 28.06 15.09 5.27
C ASP A 61 26.68 15.59 4.81
N PRO A 62 26.41 16.91 4.85
CA PRO A 62 25.13 17.48 4.44
C PRO A 62 24.63 17.02 3.07
N LEU A 63 25.52 16.86 2.08
CA LEU A 63 25.14 16.44 0.73
C LEU A 63 24.58 15.01 0.72
N LEU A 64 25.17 14.14 1.53
CA LEU A 64 24.69 12.77 1.65
C LEU A 64 23.41 12.71 2.49
N LEU A 65 23.28 13.53 3.52
CA LEU A 65 22.05 13.62 4.32
C LEU A 65 20.85 14.08 3.48
N ASP A 66 21.05 14.95 2.49
CA ASP A 66 19.99 15.39 1.57
C ASP A 66 19.43 14.22 0.73
N THR A 67 20.22 13.17 0.48
CA THR A 67 19.74 11.96 -0.21
C THR A 67 18.76 11.14 0.62
N TYR A 68 18.78 11.29 1.95
CA TYR A 68 17.80 10.67 2.86
C TYR A 68 16.57 11.56 3.08
N SER A 69 16.73 12.87 2.93
CA SER A 69 15.64 13.83 2.97
C SER A 69 14.70 13.64 1.79
N TRP A 70 15.22 13.42 0.57
CA TRP A 70 14.35 13.12 -0.58
C TRP A 70 13.68 11.75 -0.44
N GLN A 71 12.36 11.70 -0.58
CA GLN A 71 11.58 10.45 -0.53
C GLN A 71 10.50 10.43 -1.60
N TYR A 72 10.32 9.27 -2.25
CA TYR A 72 9.43 9.07 -3.40
C TYR A 72 7.95 9.43 -3.12
N VAL A 73 7.53 9.42 -1.86
CA VAL A 73 6.15 9.73 -1.44
C VAL A 73 6.09 10.75 -0.29
N ALA A 74 7.16 11.52 -0.05
CA ALA A 74 7.18 12.52 1.02
C ALA A 74 6.12 13.62 0.83
N GLU A 75 5.67 13.87 -0.41
CA GLU A 75 4.58 14.83 -0.68
C GLU A 75 3.31 14.50 0.12
N PHE A 76 3.04 13.22 0.41
CA PHE A 76 1.88 12.81 1.21
C PHE A 76 2.06 13.03 2.72
N THR A 77 3.28 13.27 3.19
CA THR A 77 3.63 13.33 4.62
C THR A 77 4.15 14.70 5.06
N SER A 78 4.98 15.33 4.22
CA SER A 78 5.63 16.63 4.42
C SER A 78 5.25 17.66 3.36
N GLY A 79 4.43 17.29 2.36
CA GLY A 79 3.91 18.23 1.35
C GLY A 79 4.97 18.79 0.42
N SER A 80 6.13 18.19 0.47
CA SER A 80 7.29 18.42 -0.36
C SER A 80 7.87 17.05 -0.69
N SER A 81 8.59 16.92 -1.79
CA SER A 81 9.34 15.69 -2.07
C SER A 81 10.51 15.46 -1.08
N TYR A 82 10.75 16.42 -0.17
CA TYR A 82 11.75 16.37 0.88
C TYR A 82 11.10 16.26 2.27
N ALA A 83 11.46 15.21 2.99
CA ALA A 83 11.20 15.03 4.42
C ALA A 83 12.28 15.76 5.25
N PRO A 84 12.05 15.98 6.55
CA PRO A 84 13.06 16.53 7.44
C PRO A 84 14.40 15.80 7.35
N ARG A 85 15.48 16.57 7.25
CA ARG A 85 16.84 16.06 7.15
C ARG A 85 17.28 15.49 8.50
N PRO A 86 17.90 14.29 8.56
CA PRO A 86 18.42 13.76 9.81
C PRO A 86 19.65 14.52 10.30
N MET A 87 19.98 14.37 11.59
CA MET A 87 21.24 14.85 12.18
C MET A 87 22.45 14.17 11.55
N CYS A 88 22.38 12.85 11.44
CA CYS A 88 23.35 11.97 10.84
C CYS A 88 22.65 10.66 10.48
N VAL A 89 23.28 9.87 9.61
CA VAL A 89 22.83 8.52 9.29
C VAL A 89 23.86 7.53 9.81
N VAL A 90 23.40 6.46 10.44
CA VAL A 90 24.23 5.34 10.87
C VAL A 90 23.84 4.06 10.12
N LEU A 91 24.83 3.23 9.83
CA LEU A 91 24.64 1.98 9.10
C LEU A 91 25.15 0.81 9.96
N PRO A 92 24.38 0.32 10.94
CA PRO A 92 24.74 -0.86 11.70
C PRO A 92 24.63 -2.13 10.85
N SER A 93 25.34 -3.18 11.27
CA SER A 93 25.41 -4.49 10.63
C SER A 93 24.96 -5.65 11.52
N SER A 94 24.54 -5.35 12.74
CA SER A 94 24.06 -6.37 13.69
C SER A 94 23.01 -5.78 14.64
N THR A 95 22.24 -6.67 15.27
CA THR A 95 21.27 -6.30 16.31
C THR A 95 21.96 -5.60 17.48
N GLU A 96 23.17 -6.03 17.84
CA GLU A 96 23.96 -5.46 18.93
C GLU A 96 24.39 -4.02 18.62
N GLU A 97 24.82 -3.75 17.38
CA GLU A 97 25.13 -2.39 16.93
C GLU A 97 23.91 -1.48 16.95
N VAL A 98 22.74 -1.97 16.50
CA VAL A 98 21.47 -1.24 16.60
C VAL A 98 21.14 -0.92 18.07
N SER A 99 21.26 -1.91 18.97
CA SER A 99 21.07 -1.74 20.41
C SER A 99 21.99 -0.66 21.00
N GLN A 100 23.26 -0.63 20.60
CA GLN A 100 24.22 0.38 21.04
C GLN A 100 23.83 1.78 20.57
N VAL A 101 23.43 1.94 19.31
CA VAL A 101 22.94 3.22 18.77
C VAL A 101 21.73 3.73 19.57
N VAL A 102 20.74 2.87 19.80
CA VAL A 102 19.53 3.21 20.56
C VAL A 102 19.89 3.66 21.98
N LYS A 103 20.76 2.92 22.68
CA LYS A 103 21.25 3.29 24.02
C LYS A 103 21.98 4.62 24.04
N ILE A 104 22.80 4.92 23.03
CA ILE A 104 23.49 6.21 22.90
C ILE A 104 22.47 7.34 22.73
N CYS A 105 21.49 7.16 21.83
CA CYS A 105 20.47 8.17 21.56
C CYS A 105 19.63 8.47 22.81
N ASN A 106 19.19 7.42 23.49
CA ASN A 106 18.40 7.54 24.73
C ASN A 106 19.20 8.25 25.85
N ARG A 107 20.45 7.84 26.09
CA ARG A 107 21.35 8.48 27.07
C ARG A 107 21.63 9.95 26.77
N LEU A 108 21.84 10.30 25.50
CA LEU A 108 22.18 11.66 25.08
C LEU A 108 20.97 12.54 24.74
N LYS A 109 19.76 12.00 24.89
CA LYS A 109 18.48 12.67 24.65
C LYS A 109 18.35 13.22 23.23
N CYS A 110 18.70 12.40 22.25
CA CYS A 110 18.32 12.61 20.85
C CYS A 110 17.40 11.48 20.38
N GLN A 111 16.56 11.79 19.40
CA GLN A 111 15.69 10.79 18.81
C GLN A 111 16.43 9.97 17.76
N TYR A 112 15.88 8.81 17.44
CA TYR A 112 16.31 8.00 16.32
C TYR A 112 15.09 7.52 15.52
N LYS A 113 15.32 7.21 14.24
CA LYS A 113 14.33 6.63 13.33
C LYS A 113 14.99 5.57 12.47
N ALA A 114 14.39 4.39 12.37
CA ALA A 114 14.88 3.34 11.47
C ALA A 114 14.30 3.47 10.06
N ILE A 115 15.14 3.22 9.07
CA ILE A 115 14.76 3.06 7.66
C ILE A 115 15.33 1.76 7.10
N SER A 116 14.50 1.07 6.32
CA SER A 116 14.91 -0.09 5.54
C SER A 116 15.01 0.34 4.06
N THR A 117 14.31 -0.29 3.14
CA THR A 117 14.47 -0.07 1.69
C THR A 117 13.95 1.27 1.18
N GLY A 118 13.40 2.15 2.04
CA GLY A 118 12.97 3.50 1.66
C GLY A 118 11.72 3.56 0.78
N PHE A 119 10.98 2.46 0.64
CA PHE A 119 9.71 2.42 -0.12
C PHE A 119 8.54 3.10 0.61
N GLY A 120 8.82 3.86 1.67
CA GLY A 120 7.81 4.69 2.29
C GLY A 120 8.36 5.80 3.18
N ALA A 121 7.73 6.97 3.10
CA ALA A 121 8.12 8.19 3.81
C ALA A 121 7.92 8.14 5.33
N TRP A 122 7.16 7.16 5.85
CA TRP A 122 6.92 6.96 7.28
C TRP A 122 8.19 6.61 8.08
N GLY A 123 9.23 6.13 7.40
CA GLY A 123 10.55 5.88 7.98
C GLY A 123 11.45 7.11 8.06
N SER A 124 11.00 8.27 7.58
CA SER A 124 11.75 9.52 7.64
C SER A 124 11.62 10.20 9.00
N PRO A 125 12.59 11.06 9.38
CA PRO A 125 12.49 11.86 10.58
C PRO A 125 11.32 12.83 10.54
N VAL A 126 10.72 13.13 11.69
CA VAL A 126 9.72 14.22 11.79
C VAL A 126 10.34 15.58 12.06
N GLU A 127 11.57 15.65 12.57
CA GLU A 127 12.20 16.89 12.99
C GLU A 127 13.58 17.07 12.34
N ASN A 128 13.84 18.28 11.85
CA ASN A 128 15.08 18.62 11.15
C ASN A 128 16.31 18.65 12.07
N ASP A 129 17.33 17.90 11.67
CA ASP A 129 18.69 17.84 12.20
C ASP A 129 18.82 17.42 13.69
N THR A 130 17.79 16.79 14.26
CA THR A 130 17.80 16.35 15.67
C THR A 130 17.60 14.85 15.85
N VAL A 131 17.29 14.14 14.75
CA VAL A 131 17.03 12.70 14.72
C VAL A 131 18.19 11.95 14.07
N VAL A 132 18.67 10.88 14.69
CA VAL A 132 19.63 9.93 14.11
C VAL A 132 18.87 8.94 13.21
N GLN A 133 19.17 8.91 11.92
CA GLN A 133 18.58 7.91 11.03
C GLN A 133 19.39 6.62 11.10
N ILE A 134 18.74 5.49 11.35
CA ILE A 134 19.34 4.15 11.37
C ILE A 134 18.99 3.47 10.05
N ASP A 135 19.93 3.41 9.11
CA ASP A 135 19.76 2.71 7.85
C ASP A 135 20.23 1.27 7.97
N LEU A 136 19.29 0.34 7.79
CA LEU A 136 19.49 -1.09 8.01
C LEU A 136 20.09 -1.82 6.79
N ARG A 137 20.56 -1.12 5.75
CA ARG A 137 21.01 -1.74 4.48
C ARG A 137 22.17 -2.71 4.55
N ARG A 138 22.94 -2.74 5.63
CA ARG A 138 24.00 -3.74 5.84
C ARG A 138 23.47 -5.06 6.43
N MET A 139 22.19 -5.11 6.77
CA MET A 139 21.50 -6.27 7.32
C MET A 139 20.52 -6.80 6.25
N ASP A 140 21.06 -7.34 5.16
CA ASP A 140 20.34 -7.77 3.96
C ASP A 140 20.39 -9.29 3.72
N HIS A 141 20.67 -10.07 4.76
CA HIS A 141 20.89 -11.51 4.64
C HIS A 141 19.62 -12.36 4.90
N ILE A 142 19.46 -13.43 4.09
CA ILE A 142 18.49 -14.51 4.35
C ILE A 142 19.21 -15.59 5.17
N ASP A 143 18.98 -15.61 6.48
CA ASP A 143 19.67 -16.52 7.39
C ASP A 143 19.31 -17.99 7.18
N LYS A 144 18.05 -18.27 6.87
CA LYS A 144 17.56 -19.65 6.69
C LYS A 144 16.32 -19.70 5.81
N ILE A 145 16.23 -20.72 4.95
CA ILE A 145 14.97 -21.19 4.36
C ILE A 145 14.77 -22.64 4.77
N ASP A 146 13.76 -22.89 5.58
CA ASP A 146 13.34 -24.22 6.02
C ASP A 146 12.23 -24.73 5.10
N GLY A 147 12.62 -25.47 4.06
CA GLY A 147 11.69 -26.00 3.06
C GLY A 147 10.64 -26.95 3.65
N LYS A 148 10.98 -27.66 4.74
CA LYS A 148 10.08 -28.63 5.39
C LYS A 148 9.00 -27.94 6.20
N ASN A 149 9.39 -26.92 6.97
CA ASN A 149 8.48 -26.18 7.83
C ASN A 149 7.84 -24.96 7.11
N MET A 150 8.29 -24.65 5.89
CA MET A 150 7.87 -23.49 5.10
C MET A 150 8.10 -22.18 5.85
N VAL A 151 9.32 -21.97 6.32
CA VAL A 151 9.72 -20.78 7.09
C VAL A 151 10.98 -20.18 6.51
N ALA A 152 11.04 -18.85 6.42
CA ALA A 152 12.28 -18.12 6.19
C ALA A 152 12.65 -17.26 7.40
N VAL A 153 13.94 -17.19 7.74
CA VAL A 153 14.49 -16.26 8.73
C VAL A 153 15.32 -15.23 7.98
N ILE A 154 15.03 -13.95 8.19
CA ILE A 154 15.55 -12.86 7.37
C ILE A 154 15.91 -11.63 8.19
N GLU A 155 16.84 -10.86 7.68
CA GLU A 155 17.25 -9.54 8.18
C GLU A 155 16.41 -8.39 7.58
N PRO A 156 16.42 -7.19 8.21
CA PRO A 156 15.49 -6.11 7.91
C PRO A 156 15.60 -5.49 6.53
N TYR A 157 16.65 -5.73 5.76
CA TYR A 157 16.80 -5.21 4.41
C TYR A 157 16.54 -6.25 3.30
N VAL A 158 16.20 -7.49 3.68
CA VAL A 158 15.81 -8.52 2.70
C VAL A 158 14.54 -8.11 1.97
N THR A 159 14.64 -7.94 0.66
CA THR A 159 13.51 -7.57 -0.20
C THR A 159 12.63 -8.77 -0.52
N GLY A 160 11.36 -8.51 -0.84
CA GLY A 160 10.44 -9.54 -1.34
C GLY A 160 11.00 -10.28 -2.55
N ASN A 161 11.66 -9.57 -3.48
CA ASN A 161 12.29 -10.14 -4.67
C ASN A 161 13.43 -11.11 -4.32
N GLN A 162 14.30 -10.73 -3.38
CA GLN A 162 15.38 -11.60 -2.92
C GLN A 162 14.80 -12.88 -2.30
N LEU A 163 13.86 -12.74 -1.37
CA LEU A 163 13.25 -13.89 -0.69
C LEU A 163 12.47 -14.79 -1.66
N GLN A 164 11.64 -14.22 -2.54
CA GLN A 164 10.86 -14.97 -3.51
C GLN A 164 11.74 -15.76 -4.47
N THR A 165 12.83 -15.15 -4.95
CA THR A 165 13.78 -15.81 -5.85
C THR A 165 14.43 -17.03 -5.20
N GLU A 166 14.81 -16.94 -3.92
CA GLU A 166 15.37 -18.08 -3.19
C GLU A 166 14.30 -19.12 -2.81
N ALA A 167 13.10 -18.69 -2.42
CA ALA A 167 11.99 -19.57 -2.10
C ALA A 167 11.56 -20.43 -3.31
N PHE A 168 11.49 -19.84 -4.51
CA PHE A 168 11.13 -20.57 -5.74
C PHE A 168 12.08 -21.73 -6.04
N LYS A 169 13.36 -21.64 -5.66
CA LYS A 169 14.34 -22.73 -5.87
C LYS A 169 14.02 -23.99 -5.07
N VAL A 170 13.27 -23.85 -3.97
CA VAL A 170 12.87 -24.95 -3.09
C VAL A 170 11.37 -25.25 -3.17
N GLY A 171 10.69 -24.75 -4.21
CA GLY A 171 9.26 -25.00 -4.42
C GLY A 171 8.35 -24.25 -3.45
N LEU A 172 8.82 -23.11 -2.91
CA LEU A 172 8.06 -22.24 -2.02
C LEU A 172 7.88 -20.84 -2.61
N ASN A 173 6.87 -20.12 -2.15
CA ASN A 173 6.56 -18.73 -2.45
C ASN A 173 6.54 -17.91 -1.16
N THR A 174 6.79 -16.61 -1.27
CA THR A 174 6.58 -15.65 -0.20
C THR A 174 5.46 -14.69 -0.59
N HIS A 175 4.67 -14.27 0.39
CA HIS A 175 3.78 -13.13 0.24
C HIS A 175 4.59 -11.88 -0.11
N ILE A 176 4.16 -11.14 -1.13
CA ILE A 176 4.75 -9.85 -1.49
C ILE A 176 3.74 -8.73 -1.20
N ALA A 177 4.17 -7.68 -0.51
CA ALA A 177 3.31 -6.51 -0.26
C ALA A 177 3.05 -5.71 -1.56
N GLY A 178 1.86 -5.12 -1.69
CA GLY A 178 1.41 -4.39 -2.89
C GLY A 178 2.19 -3.13 -3.22
N VAL A 179 3.02 -2.62 -2.30
CA VAL A 179 4.02 -1.58 -2.58
C VAL A 179 5.13 -2.07 -3.53
N GLY A 180 5.23 -3.40 -3.70
CA GLY A 180 6.12 -4.05 -4.65
C GLY A 180 7.22 -4.86 -3.96
N ALA A 181 7.76 -5.81 -4.71
CA ALA A 181 8.75 -6.77 -4.24
C ALA A 181 10.12 -6.19 -3.87
N GLN A 182 10.38 -4.90 -4.12
CA GLN A 182 11.60 -4.23 -3.64
C GLN A 182 11.48 -3.74 -2.19
N ALA A 183 10.28 -3.76 -1.61
CA ALA A 183 10.10 -3.50 -0.19
C ALA A 183 10.68 -4.63 0.66
N SER A 184 11.20 -4.26 1.84
CA SER A 184 11.62 -5.25 2.83
C SER A 184 10.44 -6.03 3.37
N VAL A 185 10.56 -7.36 3.38
CA VAL A 185 9.53 -8.26 3.91
C VAL A 185 9.28 -8.00 5.39
N LEU A 186 10.37 -7.83 6.16
CA LEU A 186 10.30 -7.54 7.60
C LEU A 186 9.64 -6.19 7.85
N ALA A 187 10.07 -5.13 7.16
CA ALA A 187 9.52 -3.79 7.35
C ALA A 187 8.04 -3.71 6.97
N SER A 188 7.63 -4.38 5.88
CA SER A 188 6.23 -4.49 5.48
C SER A 188 5.38 -5.20 6.53
N ALA A 189 5.94 -6.15 7.27
CA ALA A 189 5.24 -6.90 8.30
C ALA A 189 5.17 -6.18 9.65
N THR A 190 6.22 -5.46 10.05
CA THR A 190 6.31 -4.84 11.39
C THR A 190 5.97 -3.36 11.40
N SER A 191 6.29 -2.64 10.33
CA SER A 191 6.25 -1.18 10.29
C SER A 191 5.20 -0.62 9.33
N MET A 192 4.41 -1.50 8.71
CA MET A 192 3.21 -1.22 7.92
C MET A 192 2.27 -2.44 7.99
N MET A 193 1.18 -2.43 7.23
CA MET A 193 0.25 -3.58 7.13
C MET A 193 0.72 -4.66 6.14
N GLY A 194 1.42 -4.27 5.08
CA GLY A 194 1.90 -5.19 4.04
C GLY A 194 0.77 -5.96 3.35
N GLN A 195 -0.29 -5.25 2.99
CA GLN A 195 -1.41 -5.75 2.22
C GLN A 195 -1.01 -6.06 0.77
N SER A 196 -1.67 -7.02 0.15
CA SER A 196 -1.49 -7.38 -1.27
C SER A 196 -2.68 -8.18 -1.78
N TRP A 197 -2.72 -8.37 -3.09
CA TRP A 197 -3.78 -9.13 -3.76
C TRP A 197 -3.68 -10.64 -3.59
N GLU A 198 -2.54 -11.14 -3.09
CA GLU A 198 -2.36 -12.52 -2.63
C GLU A 198 -3.01 -12.78 -1.26
N GLY A 199 -3.53 -11.74 -0.62
CA GLY A 199 -4.05 -11.82 0.75
C GLY A 199 -5.22 -12.77 0.95
N VAL A 200 -5.93 -13.13 -0.13
CA VAL A 200 -6.96 -14.18 -0.10
C VAL A 200 -6.40 -15.55 0.28
N SER A 201 -5.17 -15.87 -0.14
CA SER A 201 -4.53 -17.18 0.05
C SER A 201 -3.35 -17.14 1.03
N MET A 202 -2.63 -16.02 1.10
CA MET A 202 -1.41 -15.86 1.89
C MET A 202 -1.54 -14.89 3.07
N GLY A 203 -2.73 -14.31 3.29
CA GLY A 203 -2.95 -13.27 4.29
C GLY A 203 -2.15 -11.99 4.00
N PHE A 204 -2.04 -11.08 4.96
CA PHE A 204 -1.18 -9.88 4.84
C PHE A 204 0.12 -10.05 5.62
N SER A 205 1.14 -9.22 5.36
CA SER A 205 2.49 -9.41 5.92
C SER A 205 2.50 -9.60 7.45
N GLY A 206 1.70 -8.85 8.19
CA GLY A 206 1.60 -8.98 9.65
C GLY A 206 1.13 -10.35 10.15
N ARG A 207 0.30 -11.07 9.36
CA ARG A 207 -0.14 -12.45 9.65
C ARG A 207 0.95 -13.47 9.40
N ASN A 208 1.87 -13.18 8.49
CA ASN A 208 2.94 -14.09 8.11
C ASN A 208 4.12 -14.09 9.09
N LEU A 209 4.14 -13.19 10.09
CA LEU A 209 5.18 -13.20 11.12
C LEU A 209 5.07 -14.43 12.03
N LEU A 210 6.16 -15.18 12.14
CA LEU A 210 6.31 -16.32 13.03
C LEU A 210 7.23 -16.03 14.22
N GLY A 211 7.85 -14.86 14.25
CA GLY A 211 8.67 -14.37 15.35
C GLY A 211 9.50 -13.18 14.90
N VAL A 212 9.97 -12.38 15.85
CA VAL A 212 10.84 -11.22 15.57
C VAL A 212 11.93 -11.09 16.62
N GLU A 213 13.03 -10.47 16.22
CA GLU A 213 14.00 -9.83 17.10
C GLU A 213 13.80 -8.31 17.01
N TRP A 214 13.69 -7.68 18.18
CA TRP A 214 13.24 -6.31 18.32
C TRP A 214 14.09 -5.59 19.35
N VAL A 215 14.84 -4.58 18.90
CA VAL A 215 15.53 -3.64 19.79
C VAL A 215 14.49 -2.65 20.31
N LEU A 216 14.17 -2.77 21.59
CA LEU A 216 13.23 -1.91 22.31
C LEU A 216 13.77 -0.47 22.42
N PRO A 217 12.92 0.51 22.77
CA PRO A 217 13.36 1.91 22.80
C PRO A 217 14.41 2.29 23.85
N ASP A 218 14.63 1.46 24.86
CA ASP A 218 15.76 1.52 25.80
C ASP A 218 17.03 0.80 25.30
N GLY A 219 16.92 0.09 24.18
CA GLY A 219 17.96 -0.70 23.54
C GLY A 219 18.10 -2.11 24.10
N GLU A 220 17.17 -2.61 24.92
CA GLU A 220 17.10 -4.04 25.20
C GLU A 220 16.69 -4.83 23.94
N ILE A 221 17.16 -6.08 23.82
CA ILE A 221 16.84 -6.94 22.69
C ILE A 221 15.75 -7.91 23.15
N ALA A 222 14.54 -7.73 22.63
CA ALA A 222 13.41 -8.61 22.85
C ALA A 222 13.26 -9.61 21.69
N ARG A 223 12.79 -10.80 22.02
CA ARG A 223 12.41 -11.84 21.07
C ARG A 223 10.96 -12.21 21.30
N LEU A 224 10.21 -12.38 20.22
CA LEU A 224 8.78 -12.68 20.29
C LEU A 224 8.42 -13.91 19.46
N GLY A 225 7.29 -14.52 19.79
CA GLY A 225 6.80 -15.77 19.19
C GLY A 225 7.40 -17.01 19.85
N SER A 226 7.26 -18.15 19.19
CA SER A 226 7.80 -19.44 19.65
C SER A 226 9.32 -19.43 19.78
N PHE A 227 10.00 -18.54 19.04
CA PHE A 227 11.45 -18.41 19.07
C PHE A 227 11.99 -18.06 20.46
N ASP A 228 11.32 -17.16 21.17
CA ASP A 228 11.73 -16.71 22.50
C ASP A 228 11.81 -17.87 23.50
N THR A 229 10.90 -18.84 23.38
CA THR A 229 10.74 -19.93 24.36
C THR A 229 11.33 -21.25 23.92
N THR A 230 11.36 -21.52 22.61
CA THR A 230 11.76 -22.83 22.05
C THR A 230 13.00 -22.77 21.16
N GLY A 231 13.37 -21.57 20.68
CA GLY A 231 14.39 -21.42 19.63
C GLY A 231 13.90 -21.72 18.21
N ASP A 232 12.65 -22.18 18.05
CA ASP A 232 12.04 -22.48 16.76
C ASP A 232 10.98 -21.46 16.34
N TYR A 233 10.76 -21.30 15.03
CA TYR A 233 9.85 -20.32 14.44
C TYR A 233 8.61 -20.97 13.82
N PHE A 234 7.71 -21.51 14.64
CA PHE A 234 6.48 -22.14 14.17
C PHE A 234 5.21 -21.36 14.52
N SER A 235 5.30 -20.40 15.44
CA SER A 235 4.18 -19.56 15.82
C SER A 235 4.67 -18.18 16.22
N GLY A 236 4.15 -17.13 15.61
CA GLY A 236 4.44 -15.76 16.06
C GLY A 236 3.69 -15.36 17.32
N ASP A 237 2.82 -16.25 17.83
CA ASP A 237 2.23 -16.17 19.15
C ASP A 237 3.06 -17.05 20.09
N GLY A 238 3.60 -16.47 21.16
CA GLY A 238 4.31 -17.21 22.21
C GLY A 238 3.32 -17.96 23.12
N PRO A 239 3.81 -18.74 24.11
CA PRO A 239 2.90 -19.27 25.12
C PRO A 239 2.24 -18.10 25.88
N GLY A 240 0.92 -17.99 25.77
CA GLY A 240 0.15 -16.89 26.36
C GLY A 240 -0.44 -15.95 25.30
N PHE A 241 -0.60 -14.67 25.65
CA PHE A 241 -1.21 -13.68 24.76
C PHE A 241 -0.24 -13.25 23.66
N SER A 242 -0.78 -13.00 22.47
CA SER A 242 -0.01 -12.41 21.37
C SER A 242 0.48 -11.01 21.72
N LEU A 243 1.80 -10.78 21.67
CA LEU A 243 2.40 -9.46 21.85
C LEU A 243 2.47 -8.65 20.56
N ARG A 244 1.98 -9.18 19.43
CA ARG A 244 1.99 -8.47 18.13
C ARG A 244 1.25 -7.13 18.21
N GLY A 245 0.14 -7.09 18.94
CA GLY A 245 -0.63 -5.87 19.16
C GLY A 245 0.19 -4.79 19.88
N ALA A 246 0.94 -5.16 20.93
CA ALA A 246 1.81 -4.22 21.62
C ALA A 246 3.03 -3.80 20.77
N MET A 247 3.57 -4.74 20.00
CA MET A 247 4.77 -4.54 19.18
C MET A 247 4.56 -3.60 17.99
N ARG A 248 3.46 -3.79 17.25
CA ARG A 248 3.19 -3.06 15.99
C ARG A 248 1.78 -2.50 15.89
N GLY A 249 0.88 -2.92 16.76
CA GLY A 249 -0.53 -2.59 16.61
C GLY A 249 -1.14 -3.13 15.32
N PHE A 250 -2.20 -2.51 14.82
CA PHE A 250 -2.82 -2.90 13.55
C PHE A 250 -2.10 -2.31 12.33
N GLY A 251 -1.87 -0.99 12.35
CA GLY A 251 -1.25 -0.22 11.26
C GLY A 251 0.25 -0.43 11.05
N GLY A 252 0.93 -1.05 12.01
CA GLY A 252 2.39 -1.17 12.02
C GLY A 252 3.05 -0.15 12.96
N ALA A 253 4.28 -0.45 13.38
CA ALA A 253 5.04 0.41 14.28
C ALA A 253 5.57 1.69 13.59
N MET A 254 5.70 1.68 12.25
CA MET A 254 6.25 2.79 11.45
C MET A 254 7.57 3.36 12.01
N GLY A 255 8.41 2.49 12.58
CA GLY A 255 9.68 2.87 13.24
C GLY A 255 9.53 3.65 14.56
N GLY A 256 8.33 3.73 15.12
CA GLY A 256 7.99 4.47 16.33
C GLY A 256 7.97 3.65 17.62
N LEU A 257 8.36 2.38 17.60
CA LEU A 257 8.44 1.54 18.80
C LEU A 257 9.78 0.82 18.90
N GLY A 258 10.88 1.44 18.47
CA GLY A 258 12.18 0.78 18.38
C GLY A 258 12.43 0.16 17.01
N VAL A 259 13.36 -0.80 16.93
CA VAL A 259 13.94 -1.26 15.67
C VAL A 259 13.86 -2.78 15.55
N PHE A 260 13.19 -3.27 14.52
CA PHE A 260 13.11 -4.70 14.20
C PHE A 260 14.33 -5.12 13.39
N THR A 261 15.05 -6.13 13.87
CA THR A 261 16.39 -6.49 13.33
C THR A 261 16.46 -7.88 12.75
N ARG A 262 15.43 -8.71 12.96
CA ARG A 262 15.29 -10.04 12.36
C ARG A 262 13.84 -10.50 12.45
N CYS A 263 13.36 -11.28 11.49
CA CYS A 263 12.07 -11.94 11.64
C CYS A 263 12.08 -13.32 10.99
N ALA A 264 11.14 -14.15 11.44
CA ALA A 264 10.74 -15.33 10.71
C ALA A 264 9.39 -15.10 10.04
N VAL A 265 9.28 -15.51 8.79
CA VAL A 265 8.05 -15.40 8.00
C VAL A 265 7.62 -16.75 7.45
N LYS A 266 6.30 -16.96 7.42
CA LYS A 266 5.66 -18.09 6.77
C LYS A 266 5.83 -18.01 5.25
N LEU A 267 6.19 -19.13 4.64
CA LEU A 267 6.21 -19.36 3.21
C LEU A 267 5.02 -20.25 2.80
N TYR A 268 4.74 -20.26 1.50
CA TYR A 268 3.62 -20.97 0.89
C TYR A 268 4.12 -21.91 -0.21
N PRO A 269 3.40 -22.97 -0.60
CA PRO A 269 3.80 -23.78 -1.73
C PRO A 269 3.86 -22.98 -3.05
N TRP A 270 4.84 -23.30 -3.90
CA TRP A 270 4.93 -22.80 -5.28
C TRP A 270 4.88 -23.97 -6.25
N TYR A 271 3.84 -23.99 -7.11
CA TYR A 271 3.62 -25.05 -8.09
C TYR A 271 4.12 -24.71 -9.50
N GLY A 272 4.64 -23.49 -9.68
CA GLY A 272 5.25 -23.06 -10.94
C GLY A 272 6.72 -23.46 -11.07
N PRO A 273 7.38 -23.09 -12.18
CA PRO A 273 8.80 -23.33 -12.35
C PRO A 273 9.61 -22.44 -11.40
N SER A 274 10.78 -22.92 -10.96
CA SER A 274 11.71 -22.13 -10.13
C SER A 274 12.32 -20.92 -10.86
N LYS A 275 12.24 -20.90 -12.19
CA LYS A 275 12.62 -19.77 -13.05
C LYS A 275 11.51 -19.50 -14.04
N MET A 276 11.01 -18.27 -14.04
CA MET A 276 9.99 -17.84 -14.99
C MET A 276 10.61 -17.55 -16.35
N ALA A 277 10.01 -18.08 -17.41
CA ALA A 277 10.37 -17.73 -18.77
C ALA A 277 9.83 -16.32 -19.09
N LEU A 278 10.75 -15.37 -19.22
CA LEU A 278 10.47 -13.95 -19.45
C LEU A 278 11.03 -13.53 -20.82
N ARG A 279 10.28 -12.70 -21.53
CA ARG A 279 10.74 -11.98 -22.74
C ARG A 279 10.33 -10.52 -22.66
N GLY A 280 10.92 -9.65 -23.49
CA GLY A 280 10.65 -8.21 -23.47
C GLY A 280 11.76 -7.43 -22.75
N THR A 281 11.45 -6.19 -22.37
CA THR A 281 12.43 -5.26 -21.79
C THR A 281 11.74 -4.41 -20.75
N SER A 282 12.39 -4.14 -19.61
CA SER A 282 11.87 -3.19 -18.62
C SER A 282 11.41 -1.90 -19.31
N PRO A 283 10.20 -1.41 -19.05
CA PRO A 283 9.22 -1.88 -18.06
C PRO A 283 8.29 -3.04 -18.53
N ASP A 284 8.28 -3.39 -19.80
CA ASP A 284 7.32 -4.25 -20.52
C ASP A 284 7.83 -5.70 -20.71
N TYR A 285 7.36 -6.60 -19.85
CA TYR A 285 7.71 -8.02 -19.88
C TYR A 285 6.54 -8.89 -20.29
N ILE A 286 6.84 -10.06 -20.82
CA ILE A 286 5.87 -11.12 -21.02
C ILE A 286 6.37 -12.36 -20.31
N VAL A 287 5.54 -12.82 -19.38
CA VAL A 287 5.73 -14.08 -18.68
C VAL A 287 4.86 -15.16 -19.29
N LYS A 288 5.43 -16.36 -19.51
CA LYS A 288 4.62 -17.51 -19.88
C LYS A 288 3.88 -18.01 -18.63
N VAL A 289 2.55 -17.97 -18.65
CA VAL A 289 1.71 -18.59 -17.60
C VAL A 289 2.05 -20.10 -17.54
N PRO A 290 2.45 -20.64 -16.38
CA PRO A 290 2.77 -22.06 -16.21
C PRO A 290 1.59 -22.98 -16.54
N GLU A 291 1.89 -24.26 -16.78
CA GLU A 291 0.84 -25.28 -16.87
C GLU A 291 0.07 -25.36 -15.55
N PHE A 292 -1.23 -25.64 -15.65
CA PHE A 292 -2.15 -25.69 -14.49
C PHE A 292 -2.30 -24.37 -13.72
N HIS A 293 -1.81 -23.27 -14.25
CA HIS A 293 -2.13 -21.94 -13.73
C HIS A 293 -3.13 -21.25 -14.67
N ALA A 294 -3.94 -20.34 -14.12
CA ALA A 294 -4.82 -19.50 -14.89
C ALA A 294 -4.87 -18.09 -14.32
N CYS A 295 -5.06 -17.10 -15.19
CA CYS A 295 -5.27 -15.70 -14.81
C CYS A 295 -6.33 -15.09 -15.72
N GLY A 296 -7.14 -14.18 -15.18
CA GLY A 296 -8.01 -13.38 -16.01
C GLY A 296 -9.00 -12.52 -15.26
N LEU A 297 -10.04 -12.09 -15.95
CA LEU A 297 -11.08 -11.20 -15.42
C LEU A 297 -12.41 -11.94 -15.27
N VAL A 298 -13.10 -11.69 -14.17
CA VAL A 298 -14.48 -12.07 -13.91
C VAL A 298 -15.29 -10.78 -13.78
N VAL A 299 -16.45 -10.73 -14.42
CA VAL A 299 -17.32 -9.55 -14.48
C VAL A 299 -18.74 -9.93 -14.09
N VAL A 300 -19.39 -9.08 -13.29
CA VAL A 300 -20.77 -9.25 -12.83
C VAL A 300 -21.60 -7.98 -13.09
N ASN A 301 -22.87 -7.96 -12.70
CA ASN A 301 -23.82 -6.96 -13.22
C ASN A 301 -23.94 -5.70 -12.37
N ASN A 302 -23.64 -5.77 -11.08
CA ASN A 302 -23.81 -4.71 -10.10
C ASN A 302 -22.93 -4.94 -8.87
N TRP A 303 -22.98 -4.01 -7.92
CA TRP A 303 -22.23 -4.08 -6.67
C TRP A 303 -22.68 -5.26 -5.79
N GLU A 304 -23.96 -5.64 -5.81
CA GLU A 304 -24.49 -6.76 -5.01
C GLU A 304 -23.95 -8.11 -5.49
N ASP A 305 -23.99 -8.36 -6.81
CA ASP A 305 -23.43 -9.55 -7.44
C ASP A 305 -21.90 -9.60 -7.22
N MET A 306 -21.25 -8.44 -7.13
CA MET A 306 -19.82 -8.33 -6.83
C MET A 306 -19.50 -8.71 -5.38
N ALA A 307 -20.32 -8.27 -4.44
CA ALA A 307 -20.23 -8.68 -3.05
C ALA A 307 -20.35 -10.22 -2.93
N GLU A 308 -21.40 -10.78 -3.52
CA GLU A 308 -21.66 -12.22 -3.53
C GLU A 308 -20.56 -13.01 -4.24
N LEU A 309 -20.03 -12.51 -5.36
CA LEU A 309 -18.89 -13.11 -6.05
C LEU A 309 -17.67 -13.20 -5.14
N GLY A 310 -17.33 -12.10 -4.46
CA GLY A 310 -16.18 -12.07 -3.55
C GLY A 310 -16.31 -13.07 -2.40
N TYR A 311 -17.49 -13.21 -1.79
CA TYR A 311 -17.72 -14.23 -0.76
C TYR A 311 -17.61 -15.65 -1.31
N LYS A 312 -18.26 -15.96 -2.42
CA LYS A 312 -18.16 -17.30 -3.02
C LYS A 312 -16.73 -17.67 -3.39
N LEU A 313 -15.93 -16.72 -3.87
CA LEU A 313 -14.52 -16.94 -4.16
C LEU A 313 -13.68 -17.10 -2.88
N GLY A 314 -13.97 -16.29 -1.84
CA GLY A 314 -13.32 -16.41 -0.54
C GLY A 314 -13.61 -17.74 0.16
N GLU A 315 -14.87 -18.16 0.22
CA GLU A 315 -15.32 -19.40 0.86
C GLU A 315 -14.85 -20.67 0.13
N SER A 316 -14.70 -20.60 -1.20
CA SER A 316 -14.26 -21.75 -1.98
C SER A 316 -12.75 -21.93 -2.01
N GLU A 317 -11.98 -20.90 -1.61
CA GLU A 317 -10.51 -20.90 -1.54
C GLU A 317 -9.83 -21.37 -2.84
N ILE A 318 -10.48 -21.14 -4.00
CA ILE A 318 -9.98 -21.60 -5.30
C ILE A 318 -9.01 -20.61 -5.95
N CYS A 319 -9.00 -19.35 -5.51
CA CYS A 319 -8.17 -18.29 -6.08
C CYS A 319 -6.99 -17.99 -5.15
N ASP A 320 -5.81 -17.86 -5.73
CA ASP A 320 -4.58 -17.50 -5.04
C ASP A 320 -4.38 -15.98 -4.99
N PHE A 321 -5.05 -15.28 -5.89
CA PHE A 321 -5.05 -13.83 -6.00
C PHE A 321 -6.43 -13.33 -6.41
N ILE A 322 -6.90 -12.28 -5.76
CA ILE A 322 -8.11 -11.55 -6.17
C ILE A 322 -7.83 -10.05 -6.08
N GLY A 323 -7.90 -9.38 -7.23
CA GLY A 323 -7.65 -7.95 -7.37
C GLY A 323 -8.80 -7.25 -8.08
N ARG A 324 -9.53 -6.39 -7.37
CA ARG A 324 -10.50 -5.48 -7.94
C ARG A 324 -9.77 -4.38 -8.70
N ASN A 325 -10.11 -4.21 -9.97
CA ASN A 325 -9.54 -3.16 -10.81
C ASN A 325 -10.64 -2.46 -11.60
N ALA A 326 -10.68 -1.15 -11.50
CA ALA A 326 -11.55 -0.34 -12.34
C ALA A 326 -11.13 -0.31 -13.81
N PRO A 327 -12.04 0.07 -14.72
CA PRO A 327 -11.76 0.25 -16.14
C PRO A 327 -10.50 1.07 -16.43
N ALA A 328 -10.32 2.17 -15.70
CA ALA A 328 -9.19 3.06 -15.85
C ALA A 328 -7.87 2.40 -15.44
N LEU A 329 -7.88 1.60 -14.38
CA LEU A 329 -6.70 0.86 -13.91
C LEU A 329 -6.31 -0.27 -14.86
N ILE A 330 -7.30 -1.05 -15.32
CA ILE A 330 -7.07 -2.07 -16.34
C ILE A 330 -6.41 -1.44 -17.58
N SER A 331 -6.91 -0.28 -18.01
CA SER A 331 -6.33 0.46 -19.13
C SER A 331 -4.91 0.96 -18.84
N GLY A 332 -4.63 1.41 -17.62
CA GLY A 332 -3.31 1.84 -17.17
C GLY A 332 -2.28 0.70 -17.14
N VAL A 333 -2.68 -0.49 -16.70
CA VAL A 333 -1.84 -1.70 -16.69
C VAL A 333 -1.50 -2.15 -18.10
N MET A 334 -2.42 -1.98 -19.05
CA MET A 334 -2.20 -2.33 -20.46
C MET A 334 -1.32 -1.33 -21.22
N ALA A 335 -1.13 -0.11 -20.70
CA ALA A 335 -0.48 0.98 -21.41
C ALA A 335 1.03 1.07 -21.15
N ILE A 336 1.80 1.51 -22.15
CA ILE A 336 3.24 1.73 -22.07
C ILE A 336 3.58 3.20 -21.81
N ASP A 337 2.68 4.11 -22.15
CA ASP A 337 2.84 5.52 -21.88
C ASP A 337 1.47 6.19 -21.79
N ASN A 338 1.50 7.48 -21.46
CA ASN A 338 0.30 8.28 -21.25
C ASN A 338 -0.55 8.43 -22.52
N ASN A 339 0.07 8.38 -23.71
CA ASN A 339 -0.65 8.49 -24.97
C ASN A 339 -1.38 7.19 -25.27
N GLU A 340 -0.71 6.05 -25.07
CA GLU A 340 -1.33 4.74 -25.21
C GLU A 340 -2.46 4.53 -24.22
N PHE A 341 -2.27 4.94 -22.95
CA PHE A 341 -3.35 4.94 -21.96
C PHE A 341 -4.57 5.72 -22.49
N ALA A 342 -4.36 6.95 -22.98
CA ALA A 342 -5.43 7.76 -23.53
C ALA A 342 -6.08 7.15 -24.78
N GLU A 343 -5.33 6.43 -25.63
CA GLU A 343 -5.89 5.71 -26.78
C GLU A 343 -6.76 4.52 -26.35
N ILE A 344 -6.30 3.72 -25.39
CA ILE A 344 -7.03 2.56 -24.84
C ILE A 344 -8.29 3.05 -24.15
N PHE A 345 -8.16 4.03 -23.27
CA PHE A 345 -9.28 4.53 -22.47
C PHE A 345 -10.33 5.27 -23.32
N LYS A 346 -9.99 5.73 -24.53
CA LYS A 346 -10.95 6.27 -25.51
C LYS A 346 -11.84 5.20 -26.16
N VAL A 347 -11.50 3.92 -26.07
CA VAL A 347 -12.33 2.84 -26.62
C VAL A 347 -13.59 2.70 -25.75
N PRO A 348 -14.79 3.05 -26.27
CA PRO A 348 -15.96 3.23 -25.41
C PRO A 348 -16.34 1.99 -24.60
N ILE A 349 -16.28 0.81 -25.21
CA ILE A 349 -16.64 -0.45 -24.53
C ILE A 349 -15.72 -0.81 -23.36
N LEU A 350 -14.47 -0.32 -23.33
CA LEU A 350 -13.56 -0.59 -22.21
C LEU A 350 -13.95 0.19 -20.96
N LYS A 351 -14.59 1.35 -21.11
CA LYS A 351 -15.12 2.12 -19.99
C LYS A 351 -16.30 1.44 -19.30
N GLU A 352 -17.01 0.56 -20.01
CA GLU A 352 -18.20 -0.13 -19.52
C GLU A 352 -17.91 -1.45 -18.80
N ILE A 353 -16.63 -1.85 -18.66
CA ILE A 353 -16.23 -3.06 -17.92
C ILE A 353 -16.23 -2.74 -16.42
N HIS A 354 -17.40 -2.37 -15.91
CA HIS A 354 -17.64 -2.14 -14.49
C HIS A 354 -17.75 -3.47 -13.75
N TYR A 355 -17.51 -3.43 -12.44
CA TYR A 355 -17.67 -4.59 -11.56
C TYR A 355 -16.84 -5.80 -12.03
N ALA A 356 -15.52 -5.62 -12.10
CA ALA A 356 -14.57 -6.66 -12.48
C ALA A 356 -13.61 -7.05 -11.34
N LEU A 357 -13.39 -8.36 -11.19
CA LEU A 357 -12.30 -8.92 -10.38
C LEU A 357 -11.29 -9.61 -11.29
N MET A 358 -10.02 -9.26 -11.11
CA MET A 358 -8.90 -10.05 -11.60
C MET A 358 -8.66 -11.22 -10.67
N VAL A 359 -8.56 -12.42 -11.23
CA VAL A 359 -8.32 -13.65 -10.47
C VAL A 359 -7.10 -14.38 -11.01
N VAL A 360 -6.29 -14.95 -10.11
CA VAL A 360 -5.23 -15.91 -10.46
C VAL A 360 -5.47 -17.20 -9.70
N ILE A 361 -5.25 -18.31 -10.39
CA ILE A 361 -5.31 -19.68 -9.88
C ILE A 361 -3.95 -20.31 -10.10
N LEU A 362 -3.37 -20.82 -9.02
CA LEU A 362 -2.18 -21.66 -8.99
C LEU A 362 -2.64 -23.06 -8.56
N ALA A 363 -2.66 -24.01 -9.49
CA ALA A 363 -3.03 -25.39 -9.17
C ALA A 363 -1.81 -26.28 -9.04
N GLN A 364 -1.88 -27.23 -8.12
CA GLN A 364 -0.79 -28.19 -7.88
C GLN A 364 -0.63 -29.16 -9.05
N ASP A 365 -1.74 -29.62 -9.60
CA ASP A 365 -1.80 -30.58 -10.69
C ASP A 365 -3.05 -30.38 -11.55
N LYS A 366 -3.26 -31.30 -12.50
CA LYS A 366 -4.36 -31.26 -13.44
C LYS A 366 -5.74 -31.41 -12.78
N ASP A 367 -5.85 -32.24 -11.75
CA ASP A 367 -7.14 -32.54 -11.12
C ASP A 367 -7.55 -31.35 -10.25
N ASP A 368 -6.61 -30.78 -9.49
CA ASP A 368 -6.80 -29.53 -8.77
C ASP A 368 -7.20 -28.39 -9.73
N TYR A 369 -6.48 -28.22 -10.84
CA TYR A 369 -6.82 -27.22 -11.86
C TYR A 369 -8.25 -27.40 -12.39
N THR A 370 -8.62 -28.64 -12.71
CA THR A 370 -9.94 -28.96 -13.26
C THR A 370 -11.04 -28.64 -12.25
N TYR A 371 -10.81 -28.96 -10.96
CA TYR A 371 -11.71 -28.61 -9.87
C TYR A 371 -11.87 -27.09 -9.74
N LYS A 372 -10.76 -26.35 -9.55
CA LYS A 372 -10.78 -24.89 -9.36
C LYS A 372 -11.47 -24.17 -10.52
N ILE A 373 -11.16 -24.53 -11.77
CA ILE A 373 -11.79 -23.93 -12.96
C ILE A 373 -13.28 -24.29 -13.05
N LYS A 374 -13.68 -25.52 -12.73
CA LYS A 374 -15.10 -25.92 -12.75
C LYS A 374 -15.89 -25.17 -11.69
N THR A 375 -15.34 -25.02 -10.49
CA THR A 375 -15.93 -24.26 -9.39
C THR A 375 -16.08 -22.79 -9.76
N LEU A 376 -15.03 -22.17 -10.32
CA LEU A 376 -15.09 -20.79 -10.81
C LEU A 376 -16.19 -20.61 -11.88
N LYS A 377 -16.27 -21.52 -12.86
CA LYS A 377 -17.31 -21.51 -13.90
C LYS A 377 -18.72 -21.62 -13.31
N LYS A 378 -18.90 -22.44 -12.27
CA LYS A 378 -20.18 -22.57 -11.57
C LYS A 378 -20.55 -21.28 -10.83
N ILE A 379 -19.64 -20.73 -10.02
CA ILE A 379 -19.85 -19.49 -9.25
C ILE A 379 -20.28 -18.35 -10.18
N VAL A 380 -19.50 -18.13 -11.25
CA VAL A 380 -19.79 -17.05 -12.21
C VAL A 380 -21.09 -17.30 -12.96
N GLY A 381 -21.39 -18.55 -13.32
CA GLY A 381 -22.64 -18.92 -13.97
C GLY A 381 -23.87 -18.69 -13.10
N ASP A 382 -23.79 -19.02 -11.80
CA ASP A 382 -24.88 -18.83 -10.83
C ASP A 382 -25.21 -17.33 -10.63
N LEU A 383 -24.22 -16.44 -10.81
CA LEU A 383 -24.38 -14.98 -10.77
C LEU A 383 -24.69 -14.35 -12.14
N ASN A 384 -24.92 -15.16 -13.17
CA ASN A 384 -25.10 -14.70 -14.54
C ASN A 384 -23.96 -13.75 -15.01
N GLY A 385 -22.74 -14.00 -14.53
CA GLY A 385 -21.53 -13.22 -14.83
C GLY A 385 -20.80 -13.71 -16.08
N GLY A 386 -19.77 -12.97 -16.47
CA GLY A 386 -18.85 -13.31 -17.54
C GLY A 386 -17.43 -13.54 -17.02
N MET A 387 -16.64 -14.35 -17.74
CA MET A 387 -15.22 -14.50 -17.43
C MET A 387 -14.38 -14.57 -18.70
N VAL A 388 -13.15 -14.07 -18.61
CA VAL A 388 -12.09 -14.23 -19.60
C VAL A 388 -10.87 -14.73 -18.84
N LEU A 389 -10.45 -15.97 -19.09
CA LEU A 389 -9.30 -16.61 -18.44
C LEU A 389 -8.30 -17.07 -19.51
N ASN A 390 -7.03 -16.76 -19.30
CA ASN A 390 -5.91 -17.40 -19.97
C ASN A 390 -5.34 -18.48 -19.05
N GLY A 391 -5.17 -19.68 -19.57
CA GLY A 391 -4.68 -20.84 -18.82
C GLY A 391 -4.38 -22.02 -19.73
N TYR A 392 -4.44 -23.22 -19.17
CA TYR A 392 -4.25 -24.46 -19.93
C TYR A 392 -5.23 -24.58 -21.11
N ALA A 393 -4.81 -25.28 -22.18
CA ALA A 393 -5.29 -25.17 -23.56
C ALA A 393 -6.82 -25.24 -23.87
N PRO A 394 -7.73 -25.84 -23.08
CA PRO A 394 -9.14 -25.97 -23.48
C PRO A 394 -9.94 -24.66 -23.58
N ASP A 395 -9.47 -23.54 -23.01
CA ASP A 395 -10.25 -22.30 -22.89
C ASP A 395 -9.90 -21.18 -23.90
N LYS A 396 -8.90 -21.40 -24.77
CA LYS A 396 -8.36 -20.38 -25.69
C LYS A 396 -9.30 -19.93 -26.84
N MET A 397 -10.45 -20.59 -27.03
CA MET A 397 -11.22 -20.48 -28.28
C MET A 397 -12.52 -19.66 -28.23
N LEU A 398 -12.81 -18.88 -27.19
CA LEU A 398 -14.11 -18.18 -27.04
C LEU A 398 -14.03 -16.75 -26.49
N TRP A 399 -13.03 -15.96 -26.89
CA TRP A 399 -12.89 -14.57 -26.43
C TRP A 399 -14.07 -13.65 -26.82
N LEU A 400 -14.52 -13.70 -28.08
CA LEU A 400 -15.60 -12.82 -28.59
C LEU A 400 -16.99 -13.12 -28.00
N TRP A 401 -17.30 -14.39 -27.74
CA TRP A 401 -18.61 -14.80 -27.21
C TRP A 401 -18.75 -14.49 -25.71
N ARG A 402 -17.63 -14.55 -24.96
CA ARG A 402 -17.55 -14.29 -23.51
C ARG A 402 -17.59 -12.79 -23.19
N ILE A 403 -16.97 -11.95 -24.03
CA ILE A 403 -17.15 -10.49 -24.00
C ILE A 403 -18.64 -10.16 -24.15
N GLY A 404 -19.34 -10.76 -25.13
CA GLY A 404 -20.78 -10.56 -25.32
C GLY A 404 -21.66 -10.99 -24.13
N ALA A 405 -21.18 -11.87 -23.25
CA ALA A 405 -21.87 -12.28 -22.02
C ALA A 405 -21.57 -11.35 -20.83
N ALA A 406 -20.32 -10.90 -20.68
CA ALA A 406 -19.88 -9.93 -19.65
C ALA A 406 -20.50 -8.53 -19.84
N ILE A 407 -20.93 -8.23 -21.06
CA ILE A 407 -21.29 -6.88 -21.50
C ILE A 407 -22.82 -6.67 -21.60
N LYS A 408 -23.62 -7.72 -21.32
CA LYS A 408 -24.91 -7.96 -21.97
C LYS A 408 -26.07 -7.00 -21.64
N ARG A 409 -25.93 -5.91 -20.87
CA ARG A 409 -27.11 -5.10 -20.49
C ARG A 409 -27.02 -3.57 -20.57
N LYS A 410 -25.83 -2.94 -20.65
CA LYS A 410 -25.71 -1.46 -20.93
C LYS A 410 -25.09 -1.10 -22.28
N THR A 411 -24.41 -2.03 -22.96
CA THR A 411 -23.98 -1.84 -24.34
C THR A 411 -25.15 -2.05 -25.29
N ASN A 412 -25.67 -0.97 -25.86
CA ASN A 412 -26.46 -1.11 -27.08
C ASN A 412 -25.53 -1.48 -28.25
N LEU A 413 -26.11 -2.05 -29.32
CA LEU A 413 -25.38 -2.42 -30.55
C LEU A 413 -24.55 -1.24 -31.09
N LYS A 414 -25.03 -0.01 -30.90
CA LYS A 414 -24.33 1.22 -31.28
C LYS A 414 -22.98 1.37 -30.58
N LEU A 415 -22.89 1.09 -29.28
CA LEU A 415 -21.64 1.19 -28.52
C LEU A 415 -20.60 0.16 -28.96
N VAL A 416 -21.05 -1.07 -29.25
CA VAL A 416 -20.20 -2.14 -29.81
C VAL A 416 -19.66 -1.71 -31.17
N LEU A 417 -20.53 -1.26 -32.08
CA LEU A 417 -20.14 -0.80 -33.41
C LEU A 417 -19.15 0.38 -33.37
N GLN A 418 -19.36 1.33 -32.45
CA GLN A 418 -18.45 2.45 -32.21
C GLN A 418 -17.07 2.02 -31.71
N SER A 419 -16.99 0.88 -31.01
CA SER A 419 -15.75 0.37 -30.41
C SER A 419 -14.94 -0.51 -31.36
N LEU A 420 -15.54 -1.08 -32.40
CA LEU A 420 -14.88 -2.00 -33.35
C LEU A 420 -13.57 -1.43 -33.95
N PRO A 421 -13.51 -0.17 -34.44
CA PRO A 421 -12.26 0.35 -35.01
C PRO A 421 -11.14 0.45 -33.97
N GLY A 422 -11.48 0.87 -32.74
CA GLY A 422 -10.54 0.99 -31.63
C GLY A 422 -10.01 -0.38 -31.20
N LEU A 423 -10.89 -1.36 -31.03
CA LEU A 423 -10.53 -2.73 -30.69
C LEU A 423 -9.66 -3.39 -31.78
N ALA A 424 -9.98 -3.18 -33.06
CA ALA A 424 -9.19 -3.71 -34.17
C ALA A 424 -7.79 -3.10 -34.20
N LYS A 425 -7.67 -1.78 -34.01
CA LYS A 425 -6.39 -1.07 -33.92
C LYS A 425 -5.56 -1.60 -32.74
N LEU A 426 -6.18 -1.73 -31.56
CA LEU A 426 -5.53 -2.22 -30.35
C LEU A 426 -5.03 -3.67 -30.51
N THR A 427 -5.90 -4.54 -31.01
CA THR A 427 -5.57 -5.95 -31.27
C THR A 427 -4.44 -6.07 -32.27
N SER A 428 -4.51 -5.34 -33.39
CA SER A 428 -3.43 -5.32 -34.39
C SER A 428 -2.11 -4.83 -33.81
N LYS A 429 -2.14 -3.80 -32.95
CA LYS A 429 -0.95 -3.26 -32.28
C LYS A 429 -0.31 -4.31 -31.36
N PHE A 430 -1.10 -4.95 -30.50
CA PHE A 430 -0.61 -5.99 -29.61
C PHE A 430 -0.09 -7.22 -30.37
N VAL A 431 -0.79 -7.66 -31.41
CA VAL A 431 -0.32 -8.78 -32.23
C VAL A 431 0.98 -8.45 -32.96
N LYS A 432 1.09 -7.24 -33.52
CA LYS A 432 2.31 -6.77 -34.18
C LYS A 432 3.50 -6.70 -33.21
N LYS A 433 3.23 -6.33 -31.97
CA LYS A 433 4.28 -6.14 -30.95
C LYS A 433 4.70 -7.45 -30.28
N TYR A 434 3.73 -8.28 -29.92
CA TYR A 434 3.95 -9.43 -29.04
C TYR A 434 3.75 -10.78 -29.73
N GLY A 435 3.32 -10.82 -30.98
CA GLY A 435 2.94 -12.05 -31.68
C GLY A 435 1.48 -12.43 -31.41
N VAL A 436 1.09 -13.66 -31.73
CA VAL A 436 -0.28 -14.17 -31.48
C VAL A 436 -0.60 -14.17 -29.98
N GLU A 437 0.42 -14.27 -29.13
CA GLU A 437 0.33 -14.13 -27.67
C GLU A 437 -0.18 -12.75 -27.23
N GLY A 438 -0.09 -11.73 -28.10
CA GLY A 438 -0.67 -10.41 -27.86
C GLY A 438 -2.20 -10.43 -27.70
N LEU A 439 -2.88 -11.49 -28.16
CA LEU A 439 -4.30 -11.70 -27.91
C LEU A 439 -4.60 -12.00 -26.43
N ASP A 440 -3.64 -12.59 -25.72
CA ASP A 440 -3.74 -12.96 -24.31
C ASP A 440 -3.02 -11.96 -23.38
N TYR A 441 -2.54 -10.84 -23.93
CA TYR A 441 -1.65 -9.90 -23.25
C TYR A 441 -2.20 -9.40 -21.92
N LEU A 442 -3.51 -9.10 -21.84
CA LEU A 442 -4.15 -8.66 -20.60
C LEU A 442 -4.00 -9.68 -19.46
N SER A 443 -4.15 -10.98 -19.77
CA SER A 443 -4.01 -12.03 -18.75
C SER A 443 -2.56 -12.29 -18.39
N VAL A 444 -1.64 -12.13 -19.35
CA VAL A 444 -0.19 -12.17 -19.09
C VAL A 444 0.22 -11.04 -18.16
N MET A 445 -0.27 -9.82 -18.39
CA MET A 445 -0.02 -8.66 -17.53
C MET A 445 -0.61 -8.84 -16.13
N GLY A 446 -1.82 -9.39 -16.02
CA GLY A 446 -2.42 -9.73 -14.72
C GLY A 446 -1.57 -10.74 -13.95
N TYR A 447 -1.09 -11.79 -14.62
CA TYR A 447 -0.23 -12.80 -14.00
C TYR A 447 1.14 -12.24 -13.62
N GLU A 448 1.76 -11.40 -14.46
CA GLU A 448 2.99 -10.70 -14.12
C GLU A 448 2.81 -9.78 -12.91
N THR A 449 1.69 -9.08 -12.85
CA THR A 449 1.34 -8.21 -11.74
C THR A 449 1.24 -8.99 -10.43
N MET A 450 0.68 -10.20 -10.46
CA MET A 450 0.69 -11.09 -9.29
C MET A 450 2.12 -11.41 -8.85
N ILE A 451 3.00 -11.84 -9.76
CA ILE A 451 4.37 -12.23 -9.37
C ILE A 451 5.12 -11.04 -8.76
N ARG A 452 4.99 -9.86 -9.38
CA ARG A 452 5.75 -8.67 -8.97
C ARG A 452 5.10 -7.93 -7.79
N GLN A 453 3.80 -8.17 -7.55
CA GLN A 453 2.89 -7.33 -6.75
C GLN A 453 3.17 -5.83 -6.96
N CYS A 454 3.43 -5.45 -8.21
CA CYS A 454 3.80 -4.10 -8.59
C CYS A 454 3.27 -3.85 -9.99
N MET A 455 2.35 -2.91 -10.08
CA MET A 455 1.82 -2.45 -11.36
C MET A 455 2.60 -1.24 -11.84
N GLN A 456 2.88 -1.22 -13.13
CA GLN A 456 3.31 0.01 -13.79
C GLN A 456 2.08 0.72 -14.30
N MET A 457 1.51 1.55 -13.43
CA MET A 457 0.41 2.42 -13.84
C MET A 457 0.98 3.60 -14.60
N ARG A 458 0.61 3.73 -15.87
CA ARG A 458 1.06 4.81 -16.75
C ARG A 458 -0.15 5.65 -17.08
N GLY A 459 -0.14 6.90 -16.63
CA GLY A 459 -1.27 7.81 -16.72
C GLY A 459 -0.83 9.24 -16.99
N ALA A 460 -1.58 9.96 -17.82
CA ALA A 460 -1.35 11.38 -18.11
C ALA A 460 -1.50 12.26 -16.86
N PHE A 461 -2.30 11.80 -15.90
CA PHE A 461 -2.62 12.46 -14.63
C PHE A 461 -2.03 11.66 -13.47
N LYS A 462 -1.69 12.34 -12.37
CA LYS A 462 -1.28 11.65 -11.14
C LYS A 462 -2.50 10.93 -10.56
N PHE A 463 -2.30 9.69 -10.13
CA PHE A 463 -3.25 9.00 -9.28
C PHE A 463 -3.03 9.47 -7.84
N SER A 464 -4.09 9.94 -7.20
CA SER A 464 -4.23 10.00 -5.74
C SER A 464 -5.47 9.21 -5.37
N GLY A 465 -5.85 9.11 -4.10
CA GLY A 465 -7.06 8.36 -3.76
C GLY A 465 -7.43 8.40 -2.28
N SER A 466 -8.70 8.11 -2.03
CA SER A 466 -9.21 7.75 -0.71
C SER A 466 -9.01 6.26 -0.51
N PHE A 467 -8.95 5.83 0.75
CA PHE A 467 -8.83 4.43 1.06
C PHE A 467 -10.03 3.98 1.88
N HIS A 468 -10.86 3.09 1.33
CA HIS A 468 -11.87 2.38 2.09
C HIS A 468 -11.29 1.10 2.64
N THR A 469 -11.25 1.00 3.95
CA THR A 469 -10.83 -0.23 4.59
C THR A 469 -11.93 -0.63 5.53
N SER A 470 -12.35 -1.89 5.46
CA SER A 470 -13.46 -2.39 6.27
C SER A 470 -13.08 -2.69 7.72
N MET A 471 -12.01 -2.04 8.20
CA MET A 471 -11.49 -2.17 9.56
C MET A 471 -12.61 -1.92 10.57
N GLY A 472 -12.74 -2.84 11.53
CA GLY A 472 -13.70 -2.72 12.63
C GLY A 472 -15.16 -3.00 12.25
N ALA A 473 -15.47 -3.31 10.99
CA ALA A 473 -16.82 -3.68 10.56
C ALA A 473 -17.04 -5.20 10.61
N LEU A 474 -18.24 -5.63 11.01
CA LEU A 474 -18.73 -6.97 10.69
C LEU A 474 -19.03 -7.02 9.19
N GLN A 475 -18.83 -8.17 8.53
CA GLN A 475 -19.01 -8.30 7.07
C GLN A 475 -18.07 -7.39 6.26
N CYS A 476 -16.77 -7.57 6.45
CA CYS A 476 -15.73 -6.71 5.90
C CYS A 476 -15.88 -6.47 4.39
N TRP A 477 -16.13 -7.52 3.59
CA TRP A 477 -16.26 -7.36 2.15
C TRP A 477 -17.46 -6.49 1.74
N ASP A 478 -18.63 -6.68 2.35
CA ASP A 478 -19.81 -5.84 2.10
C ASP A 478 -19.55 -4.37 2.44
N ALA A 479 -18.88 -4.11 3.56
CA ALA A 479 -18.54 -2.76 3.97
C ALA A 479 -17.61 -2.06 2.96
N ALA A 480 -16.62 -2.78 2.42
CA ALA A 480 -15.75 -2.24 1.37
C ALA A 480 -16.52 -1.99 0.06
N ILE A 481 -17.39 -2.91 -0.37
CA ILE A 481 -18.22 -2.73 -1.57
C ILE A 481 -19.18 -1.55 -1.42
N ARG A 482 -19.80 -1.38 -0.25
CA ARG A 482 -20.64 -0.22 0.05
C ARG A 482 -19.82 1.07 0.00
N GLY A 483 -18.63 1.07 0.59
CA GLY A 483 -17.69 2.20 0.53
C GLY A 483 -17.36 2.60 -0.90
N ALA A 484 -17.07 1.64 -1.77
CA ALA A 484 -16.79 1.89 -3.18
C ALA A 484 -17.99 2.48 -3.94
N ASN A 485 -19.20 1.97 -3.69
CA ASN A 485 -20.42 2.54 -4.28
C ASN A 485 -20.64 4.01 -3.86
N ILE A 486 -20.41 4.33 -2.58
CA ILE A 486 -20.46 5.71 -2.07
C ILE A 486 -19.38 6.58 -2.74
N GLY A 487 -18.15 6.07 -2.81
CA GLY A 487 -17.01 6.75 -3.42
C GLY A 487 -17.28 7.11 -4.90
N GLU A 488 -17.92 6.20 -5.65
CA GLU A 488 -18.35 6.43 -7.03
C GLU A 488 -19.32 7.62 -7.12
N ILE A 489 -20.32 7.71 -6.25
CA ILE A 489 -21.31 8.81 -6.22
C ILE A 489 -20.63 10.15 -5.95
N ILE A 490 -19.80 10.21 -4.91
CA ILE A 490 -19.06 11.43 -4.53
C ILE A 490 -18.17 11.86 -5.70
N LYS A 491 -17.41 10.93 -6.27
CA LYS A 491 -16.45 11.24 -7.31
C LYS A 491 -17.11 11.77 -8.58
N LYS A 492 -18.29 11.26 -8.96
CA LYS A 492 -19.09 11.84 -10.07
C LYS A 492 -19.36 13.33 -9.86
N SER A 493 -19.65 13.77 -8.64
CA SER A 493 -19.84 15.20 -8.32
C SER A 493 -18.57 16.03 -8.59
N TYR A 494 -17.40 15.52 -8.23
CA TYR A 494 -16.12 16.19 -8.50
C TYR A 494 -15.75 16.20 -9.99
N ILE A 495 -16.01 15.11 -10.71
CA ILE A 495 -15.84 15.03 -12.17
C ILE A 495 -16.76 16.04 -12.87
N ASN A 496 -18.04 16.11 -12.50
CA ASN A 496 -19.01 17.03 -13.11
C ASN A 496 -18.66 18.51 -12.90
N ARG A 497 -17.94 18.84 -11.82
CA ARG A 497 -17.43 20.20 -11.54
C ARG A 497 -16.11 20.52 -12.26
N GLY A 498 -15.58 19.56 -13.02
CA GLY A 498 -14.29 19.67 -13.71
C GLY A 498 -13.12 19.80 -12.73
N ILE A 499 -13.21 19.17 -11.55
CA ILE A 499 -12.13 19.14 -10.56
C ILE A 499 -11.26 17.90 -10.78
N LEU A 500 -11.90 16.74 -10.96
CA LEU A 500 -11.24 15.47 -11.25
C LEU A 500 -11.42 15.11 -12.71
N PHE A 501 -10.46 14.35 -13.24
CA PHE A 501 -10.56 13.79 -14.58
C PHE A 501 -11.65 12.72 -14.65
N ASP A 502 -12.40 12.69 -15.75
CA ASP A 502 -13.42 11.66 -16.00
C ASP A 502 -12.78 10.32 -16.35
N ASP A 503 -12.58 9.51 -15.31
CA ASP A 503 -12.10 8.14 -15.37
C ASP A 503 -13.24 7.10 -15.26
N GLY A 504 -14.49 7.52 -15.42
CA GLY A 504 -15.67 6.66 -15.24
C GLY A 504 -16.20 6.62 -13.81
N ALA A 505 -15.58 7.36 -12.88
CA ALA A 505 -15.89 7.50 -11.46
C ALA A 505 -15.71 6.23 -10.62
N ASP A 506 -16.15 5.08 -11.13
CA ASP A 506 -15.87 3.78 -10.54
C ASP A 506 -14.35 3.50 -10.60
N ASN A 507 -13.64 3.69 -9.48
CA ASN A 507 -12.19 3.52 -9.43
C ASN A 507 -11.65 2.84 -8.17
N ALA A 508 -12.50 2.08 -7.48
CA ALA A 508 -12.08 1.19 -6.42
C ALA A 508 -10.94 0.26 -6.87
N TRP A 509 -10.00 0.00 -5.98
CA TRP A 509 -8.85 -0.85 -6.23
C TRP A 509 -8.52 -1.64 -4.97
N GLY A 510 -8.27 -2.94 -5.05
CA GLY A 510 -7.89 -3.71 -3.86
C GLY A 510 -8.44 -5.12 -3.89
N GLY A 511 -8.86 -5.65 -2.75
CA GLY A 511 -9.33 -7.04 -2.70
C GLY A 511 -9.77 -7.50 -1.32
N LEU A 512 -10.01 -8.81 -1.25
CA LEU A 512 -10.37 -9.53 -0.03
C LEU A 512 -9.19 -10.34 0.51
N TYR A 513 -9.21 -10.54 1.82
CA TYR A 513 -8.16 -11.21 2.58
C TYR A 513 -8.79 -12.26 3.47
N GLU A 514 -8.11 -13.40 3.65
CA GLU A 514 -8.52 -14.47 4.58
C GLU A 514 -10.00 -14.86 4.42
N GLY A 515 -10.43 -15.18 3.19
CA GLY A 515 -11.81 -15.59 2.91
C GLY A 515 -12.87 -14.48 3.07
N GLY A 516 -12.47 -13.21 3.15
CA GLY A 516 -13.37 -12.08 3.34
C GLY A 516 -13.48 -11.58 4.78
N ALA A 517 -12.67 -12.14 5.71
CA ALA A 517 -12.55 -11.65 7.08
C ALA A 517 -11.91 -10.25 7.18
N TYR A 518 -11.24 -9.83 6.12
CA TYR A 518 -10.73 -8.47 5.96
C TYR A 518 -10.82 -8.06 4.48
N SER A 519 -11.03 -6.78 4.22
CA SER A 519 -11.06 -6.26 2.85
C SER A 519 -10.57 -4.82 2.79
N HIS A 520 -10.10 -4.47 1.61
CA HIS A 520 -9.53 -3.16 1.36
C HIS A 520 -9.83 -2.75 -0.07
N LEU A 521 -10.40 -1.55 -0.26
CA LEU A 521 -10.64 -0.93 -1.56
C LEU A 521 -10.24 0.55 -1.52
N GLU A 522 -9.27 0.94 -2.32
CA GLU A 522 -8.83 2.32 -2.55
C GLU A 522 -9.64 2.96 -3.67
N GLU A 523 -10.23 4.13 -3.44
CA GLU A 523 -10.86 4.92 -4.49
C GLU A 523 -9.85 5.89 -5.09
N LEU A 524 -9.35 5.53 -6.27
CA LEU A 524 -8.36 6.34 -6.96
C LEU A 524 -9.02 7.50 -7.70
N ALA A 525 -8.47 8.70 -7.56
CA ALA A 525 -8.83 9.90 -8.29
C ALA A 525 -7.67 10.37 -9.17
N MET A 526 -7.96 10.63 -10.45
CA MET A 526 -7.04 11.26 -11.36
C MET A 526 -7.20 12.78 -11.32
N TYR A 527 -6.10 13.49 -11.08
CA TYR A 527 -6.09 14.96 -10.96
C TYR A 527 -4.87 15.56 -11.69
N ASP A 528 -4.97 16.84 -12.07
CA ASP A 528 -3.85 17.57 -12.69
C ASP A 528 -3.08 18.34 -11.61
N PRO A 529 -1.86 17.92 -11.24
CA PRO A 529 -1.09 18.60 -10.20
C PRO A 529 -0.69 20.04 -10.58
N ARG A 530 -0.78 20.41 -11.86
CA ARG A 530 -0.45 21.75 -12.38
C ARG A 530 -1.62 22.72 -12.28
N GLU A 531 -2.84 22.20 -12.10
CA GLU A 531 -4.04 23.00 -11.94
C GLU A 531 -4.39 23.08 -10.45
N GLU A 532 -4.29 24.28 -9.88
CA GLU A 532 -4.52 24.52 -8.45
C GLU A 532 -5.89 24.01 -7.99
N LYS A 533 -6.95 24.27 -8.76
CA LYS A 533 -8.31 23.80 -8.47
C LYS A 533 -8.38 22.26 -8.40
N SER A 534 -7.68 21.56 -9.29
CA SER A 534 -7.65 20.09 -9.33
C SER A 534 -6.82 19.53 -8.16
N SER A 535 -5.65 20.12 -7.90
CA SER A 535 -4.77 19.77 -6.77
C SER A 535 -5.39 19.99 -5.40
N GLN A 536 -6.16 21.05 -5.20
CA GLN A 536 -6.87 21.28 -3.94
C GLN A 536 -8.09 20.36 -3.83
N GLY A 537 -8.87 20.24 -4.91
CA GLY A 537 -10.10 19.49 -4.89
C GLY A 537 -9.92 17.97 -4.73
N VAL A 538 -8.75 17.40 -5.05
CA VAL A 538 -8.48 15.99 -4.77
C VAL A 538 -8.36 15.70 -3.27
N LEU A 539 -7.78 16.61 -2.48
CA LEU A 539 -7.73 16.45 -1.01
C LEU A 539 -9.13 16.53 -0.41
N ASP A 540 -9.95 17.46 -0.91
CA ASP A 540 -11.35 17.61 -0.48
C ASP A 540 -12.15 16.35 -0.78
N TYR A 541 -11.99 15.81 -1.99
CA TYR A 541 -12.57 14.53 -2.38
C TYR A 541 -12.17 13.40 -1.45
N VAL A 542 -10.88 13.26 -1.13
CA VAL A 542 -10.37 12.19 -0.27
C VAL A 542 -10.96 12.28 1.14
N MET A 543 -10.97 13.47 1.73
CA MET A 543 -11.48 13.67 3.09
C MET A 543 -12.99 13.49 3.17
N GLU A 544 -13.74 14.04 2.21
CA GLU A 544 -15.21 13.89 2.13
C GLU A 544 -15.58 12.40 2.00
N THR A 545 -14.90 11.68 1.12
CA THR A 545 -15.11 10.23 0.91
C THR A 545 -14.84 9.42 2.18
N ASN A 546 -13.76 9.72 2.90
CA ASN A 546 -13.44 9.06 4.16
C ASN A 546 -14.49 9.32 5.25
N LEU A 547 -14.91 10.58 5.42
CA LEU A 547 -15.89 10.97 6.44
C LEU A 547 -17.24 10.31 6.21
N ILE A 548 -17.73 10.35 4.97
CA ILE A 548 -19.01 9.75 4.62
C ILE A 548 -18.96 8.23 4.78
N SER A 549 -17.81 7.61 4.49
CA SER A 549 -17.61 6.17 4.74
C SER A 549 -17.75 5.81 6.21
N VAL A 550 -17.13 6.60 7.10
CA VAL A 550 -17.25 6.43 8.55
C VAL A 550 -18.69 6.66 9.02
N GLU A 551 -19.35 7.72 8.54
CA GLU A 551 -20.74 8.05 8.89
C GLU A 551 -21.75 6.99 8.43
N ASN A 552 -21.42 6.23 7.38
CA ASN A 552 -22.20 5.12 6.84
C ASN A 552 -21.69 3.73 7.29
N CYS A 553 -20.82 3.68 8.30
CA CYS A 553 -20.29 2.45 8.88
C CYS A 553 -19.62 1.49 7.87
N CYS A 554 -18.92 2.04 6.87
CA CYS A 554 -18.19 1.25 5.87
C CYS A 554 -16.79 0.79 6.35
N GLY A 555 -16.45 1.06 7.61
CA GLY A 555 -15.15 0.77 8.21
C GLY A 555 -14.25 2.01 8.33
N ASP A 556 -13.12 1.83 8.99
CA ASP A 556 -12.12 2.88 9.19
C ASP A 556 -11.17 3.02 7.98
N PRO A 557 -10.92 4.23 7.45
CA PRO A 557 -9.91 4.45 6.42
C PRO A 557 -8.47 4.08 6.85
N ILE A 558 -7.71 3.33 6.04
CA ILE A 558 -6.27 3.04 6.30
C ILE A 558 -5.39 4.29 6.20
N ASN A 559 -5.75 5.28 5.39
CA ASN A 559 -5.12 6.60 5.43
C ASN A 559 -5.51 7.39 6.70
N GLY A 560 -6.38 6.83 7.54
CA GLY A 560 -6.70 7.28 8.89
C GLY A 560 -5.64 6.96 9.94
N ILE A 561 -4.57 6.26 9.57
CA ILE A 561 -3.52 5.84 10.51
C ILE A 561 -2.46 6.94 10.62
N GLY A 562 -2.28 7.41 11.85
CA GLY A 562 -1.28 8.40 12.22
C GLY A 562 -1.88 9.60 12.95
N PRO A 563 -1.06 10.37 13.68
CA PRO A 563 -1.58 11.31 14.67
C PRO A 563 -2.54 12.39 14.13
N PRO A 564 -2.35 12.97 12.93
CA PRO A 564 -3.31 13.93 12.36
C PRO A 564 -4.68 13.31 12.09
N CYS A 565 -4.70 12.06 11.65
CA CYS A 565 -5.92 11.36 11.33
C CYS A 565 -6.65 10.86 12.57
N HIS A 566 -5.93 10.51 13.64
CA HIS A 566 -6.53 10.20 14.94
C HIS A 566 -7.40 11.36 15.45
N CYS A 567 -7.03 12.61 15.17
CA CYS A 567 -7.83 13.78 15.57
C CYS A 567 -9.23 13.80 14.93
N VAL A 568 -9.41 13.11 13.81
CA VAL A 568 -10.68 13.08 13.05
C VAL A 568 -11.41 11.76 13.27
N TYR A 569 -10.68 10.63 13.17
CA TYR A 569 -11.29 9.31 13.03
C TYR A 569 -11.21 8.46 14.31
N SER A 570 -10.40 8.84 15.31
CA SER A 570 -10.17 8.05 16.54
C SER A 570 -11.45 7.49 17.19
N PRO A 571 -12.55 8.25 17.35
CA PRO A 571 -13.80 7.71 17.92
C PRO A 571 -14.41 6.58 17.10
N ALA A 572 -14.30 6.62 15.77
CA ALA A 572 -14.74 5.54 14.89
C ALA A 572 -13.80 4.31 14.97
N CYS A 573 -12.53 4.54 15.34
CA CYS A 573 -11.50 3.53 15.51
C CYS A 573 -11.41 2.99 16.96
N MET A 574 -12.48 3.10 17.76
CA MET A 574 -12.51 2.69 19.17
C MET A 574 -11.42 3.36 20.04
N ASN A 575 -11.03 4.60 19.69
CA ASN A 575 -9.93 5.33 20.31
C ASN A 575 -8.62 4.54 20.35
N TYR A 576 -8.30 3.85 19.25
CA TYR A 576 -7.13 3.01 19.12
C TYR A 576 -5.80 3.74 19.43
N ASP A 577 -5.74 5.04 19.17
CA ASP A 577 -4.60 5.90 19.48
C ASP A 577 -4.33 6.04 20.98
N ASP A 578 -5.34 5.95 21.85
CA ASP A 578 -5.14 5.90 23.32
C ASP A 578 -4.25 4.71 23.70
N TRP A 579 -4.45 3.57 23.05
CA TRP A 579 -3.63 2.38 23.29
C TRP A 579 -2.22 2.55 22.76
N GLN A 580 -2.07 3.09 21.54
CA GLN A 580 -0.74 3.38 20.99
C GLN A 580 0.03 4.34 21.90
N HIS A 581 -0.63 5.38 22.44
CA HIS A 581 -0.03 6.32 23.36
C HIS A 581 0.43 5.66 24.66
N ARG A 582 -0.42 4.82 25.28
CA ARG A 582 -0.09 4.07 26.50
C ARG A 582 1.08 3.13 26.27
N ILE A 583 1.06 2.39 25.17
CA ILE A 583 2.14 1.46 24.78
C ILE A 583 3.45 2.22 24.60
N LYS A 584 3.44 3.32 23.83
CA LYS A 584 4.62 4.15 23.60
C LYS A 584 5.17 4.74 24.89
N THR A 585 4.31 5.22 25.79
CA THR A 585 4.72 5.81 27.07
C THR A 585 5.40 4.77 27.98
N VAL A 586 4.92 3.53 27.96
CA VAL A 586 5.51 2.44 28.75
C VAL A 586 6.83 1.96 28.16
N LEU A 587 6.89 1.76 26.83
CA LEU A 587 8.08 1.22 26.17
C LEU A 587 9.16 2.26 25.88
N ASP A 588 8.79 3.54 25.79
CA ASP A 588 9.68 4.64 25.46
C ASP A 588 9.33 5.91 26.25
N PRO A 589 9.52 5.90 27.59
CA PRO A 589 9.21 7.04 28.45
C PRO A 589 10.03 8.30 28.11
N ASN A 590 11.16 8.16 27.40
CA ASN A 590 12.00 9.27 26.97
C ASN A 590 11.69 9.76 25.56
N ASN A 591 10.73 9.15 24.87
CA ASN A 591 10.37 9.42 23.48
C ASN A 591 11.60 9.39 22.52
N ALA A 592 12.54 8.48 22.76
CA ALA A 592 13.78 8.34 22.00
C ALA A 592 13.54 7.74 20.60
N SER A 593 12.60 6.80 20.46
CA SER A 593 12.10 6.36 19.16
C SER A 593 11.20 7.47 18.62
N ASP A 594 11.57 8.07 17.49
CA ASP A 594 10.74 9.04 16.79
C ASP A 594 9.40 8.38 16.43
N ALA A 595 8.33 8.88 17.07
CA ALA A 595 7.00 8.31 16.96
C ALA A 595 6.43 8.45 15.54
N GLY A 596 6.77 9.52 14.80
CA GLY A 596 6.24 9.78 13.47
C GLY A 596 4.74 9.56 13.35
N PHE A 597 4.39 8.51 12.59
CA PHE A 597 3.03 8.09 12.29
C PHE A 597 2.45 7.06 13.27
N TYR A 598 3.13 6.70 14.36
CA TYR A 598 2.57 5.87 15.42
C TYR A 598 1.66 6.71 16.33
N THR A 599 2.19 7.29 17.42
CA THR A 599 1.65 8.43 18.17
C THR A 599 2.55 8.71 19.39
N ASP A 600 2.57 9.94 19.89
CA ASP A 600 3.23 10.35 21.14
C ASP A 600 2.27 11.21 21.98
N SER A 601 2.51 11.33 23.31
CA SER A 601 1.67 12.16 24.22
C SER A 601 1.57 13.61 23.82
N GLY A 602 2.65 14.12 23.21
CA GLY A 602 2.81 15.53 22.89
C GLY A 602 2.22 15.90 21.54
N PHE A 603 1.65 14.96 20.77
CA PHE A 603 1.19 15.29 19.42
C PHE A 603 0.07 16.33 19.43
N LEU A 604 -0.95 16.18 20.27
CA LEU A 604 -2.05 17.14 20.33
C LEU A 604 -1.57 18.54 20.76
N GLU A 605 -0.62 18.59 21.70
CA GLU A 605 -0.02 19.84 22.19
C GLU A 605 0.89 20.50 21.15
N ASN A 606 1.55 19.70 20.31
CA ASN A 606 2.54 20.13 19.31
C ASN A 606 2.06 19.86 17.88
N MET A 607 0.75 19.85 17.66
CA MET A 607 0.16 19.54 16.38
C MET A 607 0.64 20.58 15.34
N PRO A 608 1.16 20.15 14.17
CA PRO A 608 1.51 21.06 13.10
C PRO A 608 0.32 21.92 12.70
N ASP A 609 0.55 23.20 12.38
CA ASP A 609 -0.54 24.14 12.05
C ASP A 609 -1.34 23.68 10.82
N GLY A 610 -0.68 22.97 9.90
CA GLY A 610 -1.33 22.25 8.80
C GLY A 610 -2.41 21.27 9.20
N ALA A 611 -2.08 20.41 10.16
CA ALA A 611 -3.02 19.43 10.68
C ALA A 611 -4.20 20.10 11.39
N LYS A 612 -3.99 21.24 12.07
CA LYS A 612 -5.08 22.02 12.69
C LYS A 612 -6.04 22.59 11.65
N VAL A 613 -5.51 23.19 10.58
CA VAL A 613 -6.34 23.75 9.48
C VAL A 613 -7.16 22.66 8.81
N ILE A 614 -6.56 21.49 8.54
CA ILE A 614 -7.28 20.33 7.99
C ILE A 614 -8.39 19.90 8.94
N LEU A 615 -8.10 19.79 10.24
CA LEU A 615 -9.07 19.39 11.26
C LEU A 615 -10.27 20.36 11.34
N GLU A 616 -10.03 21.67 11.38
CA GLU A 616 -11.09 22.69 11.40
C GLU A 616 -11.95 22.64 10.12
N ARG A 617 -11.30 22.46 8.97
CA ARG A 617 -11.97 22.36 7.67
C ARG A 617 -12.86 21.11 7.58
N VAL A 618 -12.40 19.99 8.14
CA VAL A 618 -13.14 18.73 8.19
C VAL A 618 -14.36 18.83 9.11
N LEU A 619 -14.19 19.42 10.29
CA LEU A 619 -15.28 19.53 11.27
C LEU A 619 -16.39 20.49 10.82
N SER A 620 -16.09 21.44 9.94
CA SER A 620 -17.04 22.46 9.45
C SER A 620 -17.87 22.05 8.23
N ASN A 621 -17.46 21.06 7.44
CA ASN A 621 -18.08 20.70 6.14
C ASN A 621 -18.81 19.34 6.12
N ARG A 622 -19.35 18.86 7.25
CA ARG A 622 -20.04 17.56 7.30
C ARG A 622 -21.41 17.60 6.61
N THR A 623 -21.55 16.85 5.51
CA THR A 623 -22.85 16.56 4.91
C THR A 623 -22.99 15.05 4.77
N LYS A 624 -24.06 14.47 5.34
CA LYS A 624 -24.37 13.05 5.16
C LYS A 624 -24.97 12.83 3.78
N ILE A 625 -24.54 11.77 3.09
CA ILE A 625 -25.24 11.24 1.92
C ILE A 625 -26.25 10.20 2.41
N ASP A 626 -27.52 10.38 2.05
CA ASP A 626 -28.55 9.36 2.26
C ASP A 626 -28.41 8.28 1.17
N LEU A 627 -28.37 7.01 1.57
CA LEU A 627 -28.16 5.86 0.69
C LEU A 627 -29.47 5.13 0.36
N GLU A 628 -30.61 5.60 0.88
CA GLU A 628 -31.93 5.01 0.61
C GLU A 628 -32.57 5.49 -0.71
N GLU A 629 -32.04 6.56 -1.34
CA GLU A 629 -32.36 7.00 -2.72
C GLU A 629 -31.35 6.47 -3.75
#